data_AF-A0A7V8J3H7-F1
#
_entry.id   AF-A0A7V8J3H7-F1
#
_cell.length_a   1.000
_cell.length_b   1.000
_cell.length_c   1.000
_cell.angle_alpha   90.00
_cell.angle_beta   90.00
_cell.angle_gamma   90.00
#
_symmetry.space_group_name_H-M   'P 1'
#
loop_
_entity.id
_entity.type
_entity.pdbx_description
1 polymer ?
#
loop_
_entity_poly.entity_id
_entity_poly.type
_entity_poly.pdbx_seq_one_letter_code
_entity_poly.pdbx_strand_id
1 'polypeptide(L)'
;MNVTERLKFSPYAPVRYQKQPWWIFSENAARDGWVVKDGRVADHFMDKIQDELVMPSLQAILEQLEQELPDPAEFGHAAGAVWAKLAEMRHWVPLAAQFYNCGRQIFDLTDEVVDMLEQTDFGDCTLEGWHAPYDAFFVHFGKRDAIRIPFEEDFQYLDGAFVAITPYDQQGNLRLKLGFTTCKKGGEGVMLPGYFLDFIPQEQAMPVALAIEHAIARRASNFIDQPDDSEEDKAINAHRRDEINEGGEILKQASSLIVNVLFYLDSLGTQQRLEPGRDTPTDYTVRWEQSNPRQREKMKSRLLSEGYTAVYLLGKEFSSSNAGAHGGHRRTHWRRGHWRRQHHGQANILTKRIWIKPQLIGASSPDDLPGHIYVVGNPETPDTQH
;
A
#
# COMPACT_ATOMS: atom_id res chain seq x y z
N MET A 1 9.13 -8.74 25.80
CA MET A 1 9.31 -7.73 24.73
C MET A 1 8.65 -6.45 25.22
N ASN A 2 9.39 -5.35 25.29
CA ASN A 2 8.79 -4.05 25.63
C ASN A 2 7.76 -3.67 24.55
N VAL A 3 6.72 -2.88 24.88
CA VAL A 3 5.70 -2.42 23.92
C VAL A 3 6.36 -1.83 22.68
N THR A 4 7.37 -0.98 22.85
CA THR A 4 8.12 -0.35 21.75
C THR A 4 8.81 -1.37 20.84
N GLU A 5 9.37 -2.45 21.40
CA GLU A 5 9.98 -3.51 20.60
C GLU A 5 8.91 -4.29 19.83
N ARG A 6 7.77 -4.60 20.46
CA ARG A 6 6.66 -5.31 19.82
C ARG A 6 6.17 -4.57 18.58
N LEU A 7 6.02 -3.24 18.68
CA LEU A 7 5.52 -2.44 17.57
C LEU A 7 6.37 -2.57 16.32
N LYS A 8 7.68 -2.76 16.44
CA LYS A 8 8.55 -2.92 15.27
C LYS A 8 8.30 -4.20 14.47
N PHE A 9 7.73 -5.22 15.13
CA PHE A 9 7.41 -6.51 14.53
C PHE A 9 5.93 -6.66 14.19
N SER A 10 5.11 -5.61 14.35
CA SER A 10 3.75 -5.68 13.84
C SER A 10 3.78 -5.81 12.32
N PRO A 11 2.97 -6.71 11.71
CA PRO A 11 2.88 -6.81 10.26
C PRO A 11 2.25 -5.56 9.62
N TYR A 12 1.61 -4.71 10.42
CA TYR A 12 0.87 -3.56 9.93
C TYR A 12 1.68 -2.27 10.10
N ALA A 13 2.14 -1.69 8.99
CA ALA A 13 2.88 -0.43 9.01
C ALA A 13 2.22 0.70 9.82
N PRO A 14 0.89 0.93 9.76
CA PRO A 14 0.23 1.92 10.62
C PRO A 14 0.45 1.68 12.13
N VAL A 15 0.54 0.42 12.55
CA VAL A 15 0.80 0.04 13.96
C VAL A 15 2.28 0.24 14.30
N ARG A 16 3.20 -0.04 13.37
CA ARG A 16 4.64 0.20 13.54
C ARG A 16 4.96 1.68 13.70
N TYR A 17 4.27 2.52 12.92
CA TYR A 17 4.57 3.94 12.82
C TYR A 17 3.99 4.78 13.95
N GLN A 18 3.06 4.27 14.75
CA GLN A 18 2.33 5.04 15.76
C GLN A 18 3.18 5.79 16.81
N LYS A 19 4.47 5.44 16.95
CA LYS A 19 5.43 6.12 17.85
C LYS A 19 6.50 6.93 17.12
N GLN A 20 6.49 6.94 15.79
CA GLN A 20 7.45 7.71 15.00
C GLN A 20 7.06 9.20 15.03
N PRO A 21 8.03 10.12 15.16
CA PRO A 21 7.74 11.55 15.22
C PRO A 21 6.90 12.06 14.04
N TRP A 22 7.24 11.64 12.82
CA TRP A 22 6.51 12.03 11.60
C TRP A 22 5.06 11.52 11.58
N TRP A 23 4.81 10.34 12.15
CA TRP A 23 3.45 9.79 12.25
C TRP A 23 2.63 10.54 13.30
N ILE A 24 3.23 10.85 14.46
CA ILE A 24 2.58 11.68 15.48
C ILE A 24 2.23 13.05 14.91
N PHE A 25 3.15 13.65 14.14
CA PHE A 25 2.91 14.89 13.41
C PHE A 25 1.71 14.75 12.44
N SER A 26 1.62 13.63 11.71
CA SER A 26 0.50 13.33 10.80
C SER A 26 -0.84 13.21 11.54
N GLU A 27 -0.87 12.55 12.71
CA GLU A 27 -2.09 12.45 13.52
C GLU A 27 -2.53 13.81 14.06
N ASN A 28 -1.58 14.67 14.46
CA ASN A 28 -1.89 16.02 14.92
C ASN A 28 -2.43 16.87 13.76
N ALA A 29 -1.79 16.83 12.59
CA ALA A 29 -2.27 17.50 11.39
C ALA A 29 -3.70 17.08 11.01
N ALA A 30 -4.05 15.79 11.19
CA ALA A 30 -5.40 15.29 11.00
C ALA A 30 -6.39 15.89 12.01
N ARG A 31 -6.02 15.95 13.30
CA ARG A 31 -6.85 16.54 14.38
C ARG A 31 -7.04 18.05 14.24
N ASP A 32 -6.01 18.74 13.77
CA ASP A 32 -6.00 20.19 13.57
C ASP A 32 -6.71 20.60 12.27
N GLY A 33 -7.17 19.63 11.47
CA GLY A 33 -7.92 19.87 10.25
C GLY A 33 -7.06 20.34 9.07
N TRP A 34 -5.73 20.19 9.16
CA TRP A 34 -4.81 20.52 8.07
C TRP A 34 -4.90 19.54 6.91
N VAL A 35 -5.40 18.34 7.18
CA VAL A 35 -5.80 17.36 6.18
C VAL A 35 -7.21 16.93 6.51
N VAL A 36 -8.12 16.97 5.53
CA VAL A 36 -9.50 16.49 5.70
C VAL A 36 -9.68 15.08 5.10
N LYS A 37 -10.82 14.44 5.37
CA LYS A 37 -11.08 13.05 4.97
C LYS A 37 -10.95 12.80 3.46
N ASP A 38 -11.37 13.75 2.63
CA ASP A 38 -11.25 13.67 1.16
C ASP A 38 -9.81 13.95 0.66
N GLY A 39 -8.86 14.23 1.54
CA GLY A 39 -7.45 14.41 1.20
C GLY A 39 -7.06 15.81 0.74
N ARG A 40 -7.96 16.80 0.80
CA ARG A 40 -7.55 18.22 0.71
C ARG A 40 -6.64 18.57 1.87
N VAL A 41 -5.64 19.40 1.56
CA VAL A 41 -4.63 19.89 2.50
C VAL A 41 -4.76 21.40 2.64
N ALA A 42 -4.49 21.93 3.84
CA ALA A 42 -4.41 23.36 4.06
C ALA A 42 -3.19 23.96 3.34
N ASP A 43 -3.32 25.18 2.83
CA ASP A 43 -2.29 25.82 1.98
C ASP A 43 -0.91 25.90 2.65
N HIS A 44 -0.88 26.19 3.96
CA HIS A 44 0.35 26.32 4.75
C HIS A 44 0.92 24.97 5.23
N PHE A 45 0.27 23.85 4.95
CA PHE A 45 0.63 22.58 5.56
C PHE A 45 1.96 22.03 5.04
N MET A 46 2.29 22.28 3.77
CA MET A 46 3.57 21.84 3.20
C MET A 46 4.75 22.57 3.85
N ASP A 47 4.60 23.87 4.10
CA ASP A 47 5.61 24.67 4.80
C ASP A 47 5.77 24.19 6.25
N LYS A 48 4.66 23.84 6.93
CA LYS A 48 4.70 23.24 8.26
C LYS A 48 5.46 21.92 8.30
N ILE A 49 5.25 21.04 7.33
CA ILE A 49 6.01 19.78 7.21
C ILE A 49 7.50 20.10 7.05
N GLN A 50 7.84 21.05 6.21
CA GLN A 50 9.23 21.44 5.97
C GLN A 50 9.88 21.98 7.26
N ASP A 51 9.28 23.00 7.86
CA ASP A 51 9.89 23.79 8.94
C ASP A 51 9.85 23.07 10.29
N GLU A 52 8.78 22.33 10.59
CA GLU A 52 8.56 21.75 11.92
C GLU A 52 8.93 20.26 12.01
N LEU A 53 9.10 19.58 10.86
CA LEU A 53 9.43 18.15 10.83
C LEU A 53 10.70 17.86 10.05
N VAL A 54 10.80 18.30 8.79
CA VAL A 54 11.93 17.96 7.91
C VAL A 54 13.22 18.64 8.35
N MET A 55 13.22 19.97 8.45
CA MET A 55 14.43 20.74 8.79
C MET A 55 15.03 20.38 10.15
N PRO A 56 14.23 20.26 11.24
CA PRO A 56 14.77 19.85 12.53
C PRO A 56 15.34 18.43 12.52
N SER A 57 14.67 17.50 11.83
CA SER A 57 15.15 16.12 11.71
C SER A 57 16.44 16.04 10.90
N LEU A 58 16.52 16.80 9.81
CA LEU A 58 17.69 16.90 8.97
C LEU A 58 18.87 17.46 9.76
N GLN A 59 18.70 18.59 10.44
CA GLN A 59 19.77 19.22 11.20
C GLN A 59 20.37 18.25 12.23
N ALA A 60 19.53 17.54 12.98
CA ALA A 60 19.98 16.56 13.95
C ALA A 60 20.79 15.41 13.32
N ILE A 61 20.42 14.97 12.11
CA ILE A 61 21.15 13.92 11.39
C ILE A 61 22.46 14.46 10.80
N LEU A 62 22.46 15.68 10.25
CA LEU A 62 23.67 16.30 9.69
C LEU A 62 24.74 16.53 10.77
N GLU A 63 24.35 16.98 11.96
CA GLU A 63 25.25 17.13 13.11
C GLU A 63 25.91 15.80 13.51
N GLN A 64 25.20 14.68 13.35
CA GLN A 64 25.76 13.34 13.59
C GLN A 64 26.68 12.91 12.43
N LEU A 65 26.25 13.11 11.18
CA LEU A 65 27.02 12.73 10.00
C LEU A 65 28.34 13.48 9.89
N GLU A 66 28.39 14.75 10.25
CA GLU A 66 29.63 15.55 10.24
C GLU A 66 30.69 14.97 11.19
N GLN A 67 30.27 14.33 12.28
CA GLN A 67 31.17 13.66 13.22
C GLN A 67 31.68 12.32 12.68
N GLU A 68 30.87 11.61 11.90
CA GLU A 68 31.18 10.28 11.36
C GLU A 68 31.94 10.34 10.03
N LEU A 69 31.70 11.37 9.21
CA LEU A 69 32.25 11.55 7.86
C LEU A 69 33.01 12.90 7.77
N PRO A 70 34.28 12.95 8.18
CA PRO A 70 35.06 14.18 8.16
C PRO A 70 35.49 14.61 6.75
N ASP A 71 35.37 13.74 5.74
CA ASP A 71 35.62 14.10 4.35
C ASP A 71 34.44 14.93 3.79
N PRO A 72 34.66 16.17 3.31
CA PRO A 72 33.58 17.04 2.87
C PRO A 72 32.78 16.50 1.67
N ALA A 73 33.39 15.70 0.80
CA ALA A 73 32.70 15.16 -0.37
C ALA A 73 31.79 13.99 0.03
N GLU A 74 32.29 13.08 0.88
CA GLU A 74 31.48 12.00 1.45
C GLU A 74 30.33 12.55 2.31
N PHE A 75 30.59 13.57 3.14
CA PHE A 75 29.56 14.25 3.91
C PHE A 75 28.48 14.88 3.01
N GLY A 76 28.88 15.63 1.98
CA GLY A 76 27.95 16.26 1.06
C GLY A 76 27.04 15.27 0.35
N HIS A 77 27.59 14.13 -0.08
CA HIS A 77 26.81 13.05 -0.70
C HIS A 77 25.80 12.42 0.29
N ALA A 78 26.24 12.09 1.51
CA ALA A 78 25.37 11.55 2.55
C ALA A 78 24.26 12.54 2.95
N ALA A 79 24.60 13.82 3.09
CA ALA A 79 23.66 14.90 3.39
C ALA A 79 22.57 15.04 2.32
N GLY A 80 22.95 15.01 1.03
CA GLY A 80 22.02 15.04 -0.09
C GLY A 80 21.04 13.87 -0.08
N ALA A 81 21.53 12.66 0.19
CA ALA A 81 20.70 11.45 0.30
C ALA A 81 19.71 11.53 1.48
N VAL A 82 20.16 11.98 2.66
CA VAL A 82 19.28 12.17 3.83
C VAL A 82 18.21 13.22 3.54
N TRP A 83 18.59 14.36 2.93
CA TRP A 83 17.64 15.39 2.55
C TRP A 83 16.59 14.85 1.59
N ALA A 84 17.03 14.17 0.51
CA ALA A 84 16.16 13.57 -0.48
C ALA A 84 15.12 12.65 0.20
N LYS A 85 15.57 11.84 1.16
CA LYS A 85 14.72 10.91 1.90
C LYS A 85 13.73 11.60 2.82
N LEU A 86 14.16 12.60 3.59
CA LEU A 86 13.27 13.35 4.50
C LEU A 86 12.24 14.18 3.73
N ALA A 87 12.57 14.66 2.54
CA ALA A 87 11.63 15.40 1.72
C ALA A 87 10.41 14.57 1.27
N GLU A 88 10.49 13.24 1.27
CA GLU A 88 9.34 12.35 1.04
C GLU A 88 8.24 12.51 2.11
N MET A 89 8.55 13.09 3.26
CA MET A 89 7.55 13.41 4.29
C MET A 89 6.43 14.30 3.76
N ARG A 90 6.70 15.15 2.75
CA ARG A 90 5.67 15.96 2.07
C ARG A 90 4.57 15.13 1.42
N HIS A 91 4.86 13.87 1.08
CA HIS A 91 3.91 12.93 0.52
C HIS A 91 3.29 12.03 1.59
N TRP A 92 4.12 11.53 2.50
CA TRP A 92 3.72 10.55 3.52
C TRP A 92 2.91 11.13 4.66
N VAL A 93 3.22 12.35 5.11
CA VAL A 93 2.51 12.97 6.23
C VAL A 93 1.03 13.23 5.87
N PRO A 94 0.69 13.86 4.72
CA PRO A 94 -0.71 14.01 4.34
C PRO A 94 -1.42 12.67 4.10
N LEU A 95 -0.72 11.67 3.55
CA LEU A 95 -1.26 10.33 3.32
C LEU A 95 -1.65 9.64 4.62
N ALA A 96 -0.77 9.67 5.63
CA ALA A 96 -1.03 9.11 6.95
C ALA A 96 -2.13 9.88 7.69
N ALA A 97 -2.15 11.21 7.58
CA ALA A 97 -3.20 12.05 8.15
C ALA A 97 -4.59 11.75 7.55
N GLN A 98 -4.67 11.58 6.23
CA GLN A 98 -5.92 11.19 5.57
C GLN A 98 -6.37 9.78 5.98
N PHE A 99 -5.45 8.82 6.03
CA PHE A 99 -5.72 7.47 6.54
C PHE A 99 -6.30 7.50 7.97
N TYR A 100 -5.75 8.36 8.83
CA TYR A 100 -6.27 8.59 10.18
C TYR A 100 -7.73 9.07 10.15
N ASN A 101 -8.00 10.09 9.33
CA ASN A 101 -9.35 10.67 9.18
C ASN A 101 -10.36 9.73 8.49
N CYS A 102 -9.89 8.75 7.72
CA CYS A 102 -10.72 7.71 7.11
C CYS A 102 -11.01 6.52 8.05
N GLY A 103 -10.60 6.62 9.32
CA GLY A 103 -10.91 5.61 10.33
C GLY A 103 -9.91 4.46 10.40
N ARG A 104 -8.71 4.63 9.81
CA ARG A 104 -7.58 3.68 9.92
C ARG A 104 -7.91 2.27 9.43
N GLN A 105 -8.55 2.18 8.26
CA GLN A 105 -9.01 0.91 7.70
C GLN A 105 -7.84 0.09 7.18
N ILE A 106 -7.70 -1.15 7.65
CA ILE A 106 -6.62 -2.07 7.24
C ILE A 106 -7.25 -3.29 6.58
N PHE A 107 -6.81 -3.61 5.37
CA PHE A 107 -7.10 -4.86 4.67
C PHE A 107 -5.88 -5.76 4.75
N ASP A 108 -6.06 -6.99 5.20
CA ASP A 108 -4.99 -7.97 5.37
C ASP A 108 -5.28 -9.18 4.48
N LEU A 109 -4.45 -9.40 3.47
CA LEU A 109 -4.63 -10.49 2.51
C LEU A 109 -3.86 -11.72 2.97
N THR A 110 -4.49 -12.90 2.91
CA THR A 110 -3.77 -14.16 3.13
C THR A 110 -2.74 -14.40 2.03
N ASP A 111 -1.69 -15.14 2.38
CA ASP A 111 -0.56 -15.39 1.48
C ASP A 111 -1.02 -16.08 0.19
N GLU A 112 -2.03 -16.97 0.26
CA GLU A 112 -2.59 -17.65 -0.91
C GLU A 112 -3.22 -16.68 -1.92
N VAL A 113 -3.92 -15.64 -1.44
CA VAL A 113 -4.51 -14.65 -2.35
C VAL A 113 -3.44 -13.78 -2.96
N VAL A 114 -2.45 -13.37 -2.17
CA VAL A 114 -1.35 -12.55 -2.67
C VAL A 114 -0.58 -13.30 -3.76
N ASP A 115 -0.28 -14.58 -3.55
CA ASP A 115 0.39 -15.44 -4.54
C ASP A 115 -0.43 -15.55 -5.84
N MET A 116 -1.75 -15.68 -5.75
CA MET A 116 -2.61 -15.66 -6.94
C MET A 116 -2.61 -14.29 -7.65
N LEU A 117 -2.60 -13.19 -6.90
CA LEU A 117 -2.60 -11.84 -7.45
C LEU A 117 -1.25 -11.48 -8.10
N GLU A 118 -0.13 -11.99 -7.59
CA GLU A 118 1.18 -11.86 -8.26
C GLU A 118 1.23 -12.60 -9.61
N GLN A 119 0.43 -13.66 -9.76
CA GLN A 119 0.30 -14.42 -11.01
C GLN A 119 -0.87 -13.95 -11.89
N THR A 120 -1.38 -12.74 -11.67
CA THR A 120 -2.52 -12.18 -12.41
C THR A 120 -2.10 -10.99 -13.28
N ASP A 121 -2.42 -11.04 -14.57
CA ASP A 121 -2.18 -9.94 -15.51
C ASP A 121 -3.38 -8.96 -15.57
N PHE A 122 -3.14 -7.68 -15.87
CA PHE A 122 -4.21 -6.67 -15.94
C PHE A 122 -5.11 -6.75 -17.17
N GLY A 123 -4.67 -7.44 -18.22
CA GLY A 123 -5.30 -7.38 -19.53
C GLY A 123 -5.36 -5.93 -20.05
N ASP A 124 -6.55 -5.51 -20.47
CA ASP A 124 -6.90 -4.18 -20.95
C ASP A 124 -7.58 -3.30 -19.90
N CYS A 125 -7.50 -3.69 -18.61
CA CYS A 125 -8.10 -2.92 -17.52
C CYS A 125 -7.36 -1.60 -17.28
N THR A 126 -8.10 -0.64 -16.75
CA THR A 126 -7.64 0.70 -16.35
C THR A 126 -7.99 0.93 -14.88
N LEU A 127 -7.43 1.99 -14.27
CA LEU A 127 -7.81 2.42 -12.91
C LEU A 127 -9.07 3.30 -12.93
N GLU A 128 -9.42 3.88 -14.08
CA GLU A 128 -10.64 4.64 -14.27
C GLU A 128 -11.89 3.82 -13.92
N GLY A 129 -12.81 4.44 -13.18
CA GLY A 129 -14.02 3.77 -12.70
C GLY A 129 -13.77 2.74 -11.60
N TRP A 130 -12.59 2.72 -10.98
CA TRP A 130 -12.37 1.98 -9.75
C TRP A 130 -13.05 2.64 -8.55
N HIS A 131 -13.74 1.82 -7.77
CA HIS A 131 -14.44 2.23 -6.57
C HIS A 131 -13.66 1.77 -5.36
N ALA A 132 -13.06 2.72 -4.66
CA ALA A 132 -12.40 2.42 -3.40
C ALA A 132 -13.43 2.09 -2.30
N PRO A 133 -13.10 1.16 -1.40
CA PRO A 133 -13.94 0.93 -0.21
C PRO A 133 -13.90 2.13 0.76
N TYR A 134 -12.81 2.90 0.74
CA TYR A 134 -12.59 4.10 1.55
C TYR A 134 -11.69 5.09 0.81
N ASP A 135 -11.81 6.39 1.11
CA ASP A 135 -10.96 7.43 0.51
C ASP A 135 -9.49 7.25 0.88
N ALA A 136 -9.18 6.69 2.04
CA ALA A 136 -7.83 6.25 2.40
C ALA A 136 -7.85 5.01 3.30
N PHE A 137 -6.94 4.07 3.03
CA PHE A 137 -6.82 2.80 3.75
C PHE A 137 -5.40 2.22 3.60
N PHE A 138 -5.11 1.18 4.35
CA PHE A 138 -3.86 0.43 4.26
C PHE A 138 -4.15 -1.01 3.81
N VAL A 139 -3.27 -1.54 2.98
CA VAL A 139 -3.29 -2.92 2.50
C VAL A 139 -2.03 -3.61 2.96
N HIS A 140 -2.17 -4.74 3.64
CA HIS A 140 -1.10 -5.66 3.99
C HIS A 140 -1.17 -6.89 3.09
N PHE A 141 -0.05 -7.24 2.46
CA PHE A 141 0.09 -8.42 1.60
C PHE A 141 1.23 -9.36 2.04
N GLY A 142 1.78 -9.15 3.24
CA GLY A 142 2.86 -9.96 3.78
C GLY A 142 4.21 -9.68 3.11
N LYS A 143 5.29 -10.17 3.72
CA LYS A 143 6.65 -10.00 3.20
C LYS A 143 6.78 -10.68 1.83
N ARG A 144 7.09 -9.91 0.78
CA ARG A 144 7.26 -10.43 -0.58
C ARG A 144 8.72 -10.64 -0.94
N ASP A 145 9.19 -11.89 -0.93
CA ASP A 145 10.58 -12.23 -1.27
C ASP A 145 10.95 -11.85 -2.72
N ALA A 146 9.97 -11.85 -3.62
CA ALA A 146 10.15 -11.47 -5.02
C ALA A 146 10.34 -9.96 -5.22
N ILE A 147 9.82 -9.13 -4.30
CA ILE A 147 9.82 -7.67 -4.41
C ILE A 147 10.66 -7.09 -3.27
N ARG A 148 11.96 -6.94 -3.53
CA ARG A 148 12.95 -6.56 -2.53
C ARG A 148 13.97 -5.56 -3.08
N ILE A 149 14.57 -4.83 -2.16
CA ILE A 149 15.46 -3.70 -2.44
C ILE A 149 16.75 -3.93 -1.66
N PRO A 150 17.93 -3.81 -2.30
CA PRO A 150 19.19 -3.82 -1.57
C PRO A 150 19.18 -2.75 -0.48
N PHE A 151 19.61 -3.11 0.72
CA PHE A 151 19.75 -2.17 1.82
C PHE A 151 20.90 -2.60 2.71
N GLU A 152 21.96 -1.78 2.75
CA GLU A 152 23.23 -2.12 3.39
C GLU A 152 23.75 -3.49 2.87
N GLU A 153 23.96 -4.46 3.77
CA GLU A 153 24.45 -5.81 3.45
C GLU A 153 23.32 -6.85 3.23
N ASP A 154 22.04 -6.44 3.27
CA ASP A 154 20.88 -7.34 3.12
C ASP A 154 19.81 -6.71 2.21
N PHE A 155 18.55 -7.07 2.42
CA PHE A 155 17.41 -6.58 1.66
C PHE A 155 16.28 -6.06 2.56
N GLN A 156 15.58 -5.05 2.05
CA GLN A 156 14.24 -4.70 2.47
C GLN A 156 13.22 -5.33 1.53
N TYR A 157 12.08 -5.74 2.08
CA TYR A 157 11.04 -6.50 1.39
C TYR A 157 9.74 -5.73 1.45
N LEU A 158 9.03 -5.66 0.34
CA LEU A 158 7.69 -5.07 0.30
C LEU A 158 6.74 -5.85 1.22
N ASP A 159 5.92 -5.15 2.01
CA ASP A 159 4.95 -5.81 2.91
C ASP A 159 3.54 -5.19 2.97
N GLY A 160 3.39 -3.96 2.48
CA GLY A 160 2.12 -3.28 2.41
C GLY A 160 2.15 -2.00 1.59
N ALA A 161 0.98 -1.36 1.50
CA ALA A 161 0.83 -0.05 0.89
C ALA A 161 -0.31 0.74 1.53
N PHE A 162 -0.06 2.02 1.77
CA PHE A 162 -1.10 3.02 1.97
C PHE A 162 -1.69 3.40 0.62
N VAL A 163 -3.01 3.50 0.57
CA VAL A 163 -3.78 3.88 -0.61
C VAL A 163 -4.64 5.08 -0.25
N ALA A 164 -4.65 6.10 -1.09
CA ALA A 164 -5.55 7.24 -0.91
C ALA A 164 -6.02 7.86 -2.21
N ILE A 165 -7.27 8.32 -2.22
CA ILE A 165 -7.86 9.13 -3.27
C ILE A 165 -7.86 10.58 -2.78
N THR A 166 -7.32 11.49 -3.59
CA THR A 166 -7.27 12.92 -3.24
C THR A 166 -7.60 13.78 -4.45
N PRO A 167 -8.12 15.01 -4.26
CA PRO A 167 -8.24 15.97 -5.35
C PRO A 167 -6.92 16.20 -6.06
N TYR A 168 -7.00 16.22 -7.38
CA TYR A 168 -5.92 16.58 -8.29
C TYR A 168 -6.01 18.05 -8.68
N ASP A 169 -7.23 18.53 -8.96
CA ASP A 169 -7.50 19.91 -9.35
C ASP A 169 -8.82 20.44 -8.79
N GLN A 170 -9.14 21.70 -9.11
CA GLN A 170 -10.37 22.38 -8.70
C GLN A 170 -11.61 21.90 -9.45
N GLN A 171 -11.46 21.13 -10.53
CA GLN A 171 -12.56 20.62 -11.35
C GLN A 171 -13.16 19.34 -10.76
N GLY A 172 -12.60 18.85 -9.65
CA GLY A 172 -13.04 17.63 -8.98
C GLY A 172 -12.38 16.37 -9.53
N ASN A 173 -11.36 16.49 -10.39
CA ASN A 173 -10.61 15.33 -10.81
C ASN A 173 -9.82 14.76 -9.62
N LEU A 174 -9.71 13.44 -9.57
CA LEU A 174 -9.10 12.72 -8.44
C LEU A 174 -7.81 12.03 -8.88
N ARG A 175 -6.81 12.02 -8.01
CA ARG A 175 -5.60 11.19 -8.14
C ARG A 175 -5.59 10.08 -7.10
N LEU A 176 -5.01 8.95 -7.48
CA LEU A 176 -4.75 7.81 -6.60
C LEU A 176 -3.30 7.87 -6.12
N LYS A 177 -3.07 7.84 -4.81
CA LYS A 177 -1.75 7.84 -4.18
C LYS A 177 -1.45 6.49 -3.55
N LEU A 178 -0.19 6.06 -3.67
CA LEU A 178 0.35 4.82 -3.14
C LEU A 178 1.62 5.10 -2.35
N GLY A 179 1.63 4.76 -1.06
CA GLY A 179 2.82 4.79 -0.21
C GLY A 179 3.21 3.38 0.19
N PHE A 180 4.28 2.84 -0.39
CA PHE A 180 4.71 1.46 -0.18
C PHE A 180 5.51 1.31 1.10
N THR A 181 5.26 0.23 1.85
CA THR A 181 5.94 -0.07 3.10
C THR A 181 6.83 -1.29 2.93
N THR A 182 7.90 -1.33 3.73
CA THR A 182 8.87 -2.42 3.70
C THR A 182 9.19 -2.95 5.10
N CYS A 183 9.69 -4.18 5.15
CA CYS A 183 10.30 -4.79 6.32
C CYS A 183 11.66 -5.39 5.99
N LYS A 184 12.50 -5.56 7.01
CA LYS A 184 13.76 -6.28 6.93
C LYS A 184 13.50 -7.79 6.87
N LYS A 185 14.53 -8.56 6.51
CA LYS A 185 14.50 -10.03 6.46
C LYS A 185 13.90 -10.70 7.71
N GLY A 186 14.21 -10.16 8.90
CA GLY A 186 13.71 -10.64 10.19
C GLY A 186 12.28 -10.21 10.54
N GLY A 187 11.57 -9.52 9.65
CA GLY A 187 10.21 -9.02 9.87
C GLY A 187 10.12 -7.69 10.62
N GLU A 188 11.25 -7.11 11.04
CA GLU A 188 11.28 -5.75 11.59
C GLU A 188 10.88 -4.75 10.49
N GLY A 189 9.84 -3.95 10.72
CA GLY A 189 9.44 -2.94 9.76
C GLY A 189 10.42 -1.77 9.65
N VAL A 190 10.53 -1.25 8.44
CA VAL A 190 11.29 -0.02 8.16
C VAL A 190 10.45 1.18 8.56
N MET A 191 11.01 2.03 9.42
CA MET A 191 10.28 3.10 10.14
C MET A 191 10.24 4.45 9.42
N LEU A 192 10.90 4.52 8.26
CA LEU A 192 10.95 5.69 7.41
C LEU A 192 9.96 5.56 6.25
N PRO A 193 9.54 6.68 5.65
CA PRO A 193 8.87 6.72 4.35
C PRO A 193 9.49 5.76 3.35
N GLY A 194 8.68 4.85 2.82
CA GLY A 194 9.07 4.02 1.70
C GLY A 194 8.84 4.73 0.36
N TYR A 195 8.81 3.94 -0.71
CA TYR A 195 8.56 4.45 -2.06
C TYR A 195 7.14 5.01 -2.19
N PHE A 196 6.99 6.04 -3.01
CA PHE A 196 5.71 6.67 -3.28
C PHE A 196 5.46 6.76 -4.78
N LEU A 197 4.23 6.48 -5.19
CA LEU A 197 3.75 6.70 -6.55
C LEU A 197 2.34 7.29 -6.49
N ASP A 198 1.96 8.11 -7.46
CA ASP A 198 0.58 8.51 -7.66
C ASP A 198 0.17 8.37 -9.11
N PHE A 199 -1.13 8.21 -9.38
CA PHE A 199 -1.73 8.18 -10.70
C PHE A 199 -2.64 9.39 -10.87
N ILE A 200 -2.31 10.27 -11.81
CA ILE A 200 -3.17 11.39 -12.18
C ILE A 200 -4.33 10.90 -13.07
N PRO A 201 -5.40 11.69 -13.26
CA PRO A 201 -6.59 11.25 -14.02
C PRO A 201 -6.26 10.68 -15.41
N GLN A 202 -5.32 11.31 -16.13
CA GLN A 202 -4.91 10.88 -17.46
C GLN A 202 -4.25 9.49 -17.42
N GLU A 203 -3.42 9.21 -16.41
CA GLU A 203 -2.78 7.90 -16.22
C GLU A 203 -3.80 6.84 -15.81
N GLN A 204 -4.79 7.21 -14.99
CA GLN A 204 -5.83 6.27 -14.56
C GLN A 204 -6.68 5.74 -15.73
N ALA A 205 -6.85 6.53 -16.79
CA ALA A 205 -7.54 6.15 -18.02
C ALA A 205 -6.70 5.24 -18.95
N MET A 206 -5.40 5.09 -18.70
CA MET A 206 -4.51 4.23 -19.51
C MET A 206 -4.61 2.76 -19.06
N PRO A 207 -4.24 1.81 -19.93
CA PRO A 207 -3.98 0.43 -19.50
C PRO A 207 -2.97 0.43 -18.34
N VAL A 208 -3.24 -0.34 -17.29
CA VAL A 208 -2.49 -0.30 -16.02
C VAL A 208 -0.97 -0.36 -16.21
N ALA A 209 -0.47 -1.27 -17.06
CA ALA A 209 0.97 -1.40 -17.28
C ALA A 209 1.61 -0.10 -17.81
N LEU A 210 0.92 0.58 -18.74
CA LEU A 210 1.34 1.86 -19.30
C LEU A 210 1.19 2.99 -18.27
N ALA A 211 0.11 2.97 -17.49
CA ALA A 211 -0.11 3.95 -16.42
C ALA A 211 1.04 3.96 -15.39
N ILE A 212 1.52 2.78 -15.00
CA ILE A 212 2.66 2.62 -14.08
C ILE A 212 3.94 3.21 -14.69
N GLU A 213 4.24 2.88 -15.95
CA GLU A 213 5.42 3.40 -16.65
C GLU A 213 5.38 4.93 -16.77
N HIS A 214 4.21 5.48 -17.14
CA HIS A 214 4.02 6.93 -17.22
C HIS A 214 4.13 7.62 -15.86
N ALA A 215 3.56 7.04 -14.80
CA ALA A 215 3.63 7.61 -13.45
C ALA A 215 5.07 7.65 -12.93
N ILE A 216 5.85 6.58 -13.14
CA ILE A 216 7.28 6.52 -12.78
C ILE A 216 8.07 7.57 -13.57
N ALA A 217 7.87 7.63 -14.90
CA ALA A 217 8.54 8.59 -15.77
C ALA A 217 8.22 10.05 -15.38
N ARG A 218 6.94 10.35 -15.11
CA ARG A 218 6.51 11.68 -14.63
C ARG A 218 7.19 12.02 -13.31
N ARG A 219 7.22 11.08 -12.36
CA ARG A 219 7.88 11.30 -11.06
C ARG A 219 9.37 11.60 -11.24
N ALA A 220 10.07 10.85 -12.09
CA ALA A 220 11.48 11.11 -12.41
C ALA A 220 11.67 12.50 -13.05
N SER A 221 10.76 12.92 -13.94
CA SER A 221 10.85 14.21 -14.62
C SER A 221 10.64 15.43 -13.69
N ASN A 222 9.95 15.25 -12.56
CA ASN A 222 9.74 16.32 -11.57
C ASN A 222 11.05 16.77 -10.89
N PHE A 223 12.12 15.99 -11.07
CA PHE A 223 13.42 16.26 -10.49
C PHE A 223 14.43 16.61 -11.57
N ILE A 224 14.04 17.01 -12.79
CA ILE A 224 15.00 17.51 -13.79
C ILE A 224 15.50 18.89 -13.36
N ASP A 225 16.82 19.08 -13.41
CA ASP A 225 17.48 20.32 -13.02
C ASP A 225 16.97 21.50 -13.85
N GLN A 226 16.60 22.58 -13.17
CA GLN A 226 16.26 23.86 -13.81
C GLN A 226 17.50 24.74 -13.96
N PRO A 227 17.53 25.69 -14.92
CA PRO A 227 18.68 26.56 -15.15
C PRO A 227 19.11 27.40 -13.94
N ASP A 228 18.16 27.68 -13.05
CA ASP A 228 18.27 28.50 -11.85
C ASP A 228 18.43 27.69 -10.55
N ASP A 229 18.46 26.36 -10.63
CA ASP A 229 18.72 25.51 -9.46
C ASP A 229 20.14 25.73 -8.91
N SER A 230 20.26 25.77 -7.59
CA SER A 230 21.56 25.78 -6.92
C SER A 230 22.29 24.43 -7.12
N GLU A 231 23.60 24.40 -6.90
CA GLU A 231 24.35 23.12 -6.96
C GLU A 231 23.87 22.11 -5.90
N GLU A 232 23.40 22.59 -4.75
CA GLU A 232 22.79 21.76 -3.71
C GLU A 232 21.47 21.15 -4.19
N ASP A 233 20.61 21.94 -4.83
CA ASP A 233 19.34 21.46 -5.39
C ASP A 233 19.56 20.41 -6.48
N LYS A 234 20.54 20.63 -7.37
CA LYS A 234 20.93 19.66 -8.40
C LYS A 234 21.41 18.35 -7.80
N ALA A 235 22.21 18.41 -6.75
CA ALA A 235 22.69 17.21 -6.05
C ALA A 235 21.52 16.42 -5.43
N ILE A 236 20.61 17.11 -4.71
CA ILE A 236 19.41 16.49 -4.13
C ILE A 236 18.52 15.88 -5.21
N ASN A 237 18.30 16.61 -6.31
CA ASN A 237 17.51 16.13 -7.44
C ASN A 237 18.14 14.91 -8.12
N ALA A 238 19.48 14.87 -8.25
CA ALA A 238 20.19 13.69 -8.74
C ALA A 238 19.90 12.46 -7.87
N HIS A 239 20.04 12.58 -6.54
CA HIS A 239 19.72 11.48 -5.61
C HIS A 239 18.27 10.98 -5.74
N ARG A 240 17.30 11.88 -5.86
CA ARG A 240 15.89 11.50 -6.03
C ARG A 240 15.64 10.78 -7.35
N ARG A 241 16.28 11.23 -8.45
CA ARG A 241 16.19 10.56 -9.75
C ARG A 241 16.80 9.16 -9.67
N ASP A 242 17.96 9.03 -9.04
CA ASP A 242 18.64 7.75 -8.88
C ASP A 242 17.81 6.78 -8.04
N GLU A 243 17.23 7.21 -6.91
CA GLU A 243 16.32 6.38 -6.10
C GLU A 243 15.11 5.88 -6.92
N ILE A 244 14.55 6.72 -7.80
CA ILE A 244 13.43 6.34 -8.67
C ILE A 244 13.88 5.38 -9.78
N ASN A 245 15.04 5.61 -10.37
CA ASN A 245 15.54 4.78 -11.47
C ASN A 245 15.97 3.41 -10.98
N GLU A 246 16.74 3.35 -9.89
CA GLU A 246 17.16 2.10 -9.23
C GLU A 246 15.96 1.36 -8.64
N GLY A 247 15.03 2.10 -8.03
CA GLY A 247 13.78 1.57 -7.50
C GLY A 247 12.70 1.31 -8.54
N GLY A 248 12.93 1.63 -9.83
CA GLY A 248 11.89 1.66 -10.85
C GLY A 248 11.25 0.30 -11.12
N GLU A 249 12.06 -0.75 -11.17
CA GLU A 249 11.56 -2.12 -11.34
C GLU A 249 10.78 -2.60 -10.11
N ILE A 250 11.24 -2.24 -8.91
CA ILE A 250 10.52 -2.54 -7.66
C ILE A 250 9.19 -1.78 -7.61
N LEU A 251 9.20 -0.48 -7.94
CA LEU A 251 8.00 0.33 -8.05
C LEU A 251 7.02 -0.28 -9.06
N LYS A 252 7.51 -0.80 -10.19
CA LYS A 252 6.68 -1.47 -11.19
C LYS A 252 6.03 -2.74 -10.63
N GLN A 253 6.80 -3.59 -9.96
CA GLN A 253 6.29 -4.83 -9.36
C GLN A 253 5.33 -4.55 -8.19
N ALA A 254 5.69 -3.64 -7.28
CA ALA A 254 4.87 -3.23 -6.16
C ALA A 254 3.56 -2.58 -6.62
N SER A 255 3.63 -1.68 -7.61
CA SER A 255 2.45 -1.05 -8.21
C SER A 255 1.58 -2.07 -8.92
N SER A 256 2.19 -3.05 -9.58
CA SER A 256 1.43 -4.13 -10.22
C SER A 256 0.64 -4.95 -9.19
N LEU A 257 1.31 -5.37 -8.12
CA LEU A 257 0.66 -6.13 -7.05
C LEU A 257 -0.47 -5.33 -6.40
N ILE A 258 -0.22 -4.09 -5.97
CA ILE A 258 -1.26 -3.30 -5.31
C ILE A 258 -2.45 -3.03 -6.23
N VAL A 259 -2.26 -2.75 -7.52
CA VAL A 259 -3.39 -2.56 -8.45
C VAL A 259 -4.22 -3.83 -8.60
N ASN A 260 -3.58 -5.01 -8.68
CA ASN A 260 -4.30 -6.28 -8.62
C ASN A 260 -5.11 -6.44 -7.32
N VAL A 261 -4.55 -6.01 -6.18
CA VAL A 261 -5.27 -5.98 -4.91
C VAL A 261 -6.43 -5.00 -4.95
N LEU A 262 -6.27 -3.80 -5.53
CA LEU A 262 -7.35 -2.82 -5.65
C LEU A 262 -8.54 -3.36 -6.44
N PHE A 263 -8.28 -4.05 -7.55
CA PHE A 263 -9.32 -4.71 -8.35
C PHE A 263 -9.96 -5.88 -7.59
N TYR A 264 -9.18 -6.62 -6.81
CA TYR A 264 -9.72 -7.66 -5.93
C TYR A 264 -10.65 -7.06 -4.87
N LEU A 265 -10.26 -5.98 -4.19
CA LEU A 265 -11.09 -5.29 -3.20
C LEU A 265 -12.42 -4.81 -3.80
N ASP A 266 -12.38 -4.18 -4.97
CA ASP A 266 -13.56 -3.75 -5.72
C ASP A 266 -14.49 -4.94 -6.05
N SER A 267 -13.91 -6.11 -6.39
CA SER A 267 -14.68 -7.31 -6.70
C SER A 267 -15.36 -7.97 -5.50
N LEU A 268 -14.93 -7.68 -4.26
CA LEU A 268 -15.51 -8.28 -3.05
C LEU A 268 -16.82 -7.62 -2.63
N GLY A 269 -17.13 -6.42 -3.13
CA GLY A 269 -18.29 -5.64 -2.70
C GLY A 269 -18.17 -5.16 -1.24
N THR A 270 -19.30 -5.01 -0.54
CA THR A 270 -19.37 -4.33 0.78
C THR A 270 -19.41 -5.27 1.99
N GLN A 271 -19.44 -6.59 1.79
CA GLN A 271 -19.58 -7.55 2.89
C GLN A 271 -18.22 -8.03 3.42
N GLN A 272 -17.49 -7.16 4.13
CA GLN A 272 -16.33 -7.60 4.91
C GLN A 272 -16.55 -7.37 6.40
N ARG A 273 -16.06 -8.31 7.22
CA ARG A 273 -16.12 -8.23 8.68
C ARG A 273 -14.72 -7.97 9.22
N LEU A 274 -14.66 -7.14 10.25
CA LEU A 274 -13.43 -6.91 11.00
C LEU A 274 -13.08 -8.16 11.82
N GLU A 275 -11.80 -8.43 11.90
CA GLU A 275 -11.16 -9.48 12.69
C GLU A 275 -9.97 -8.87 13.45
N PRO A 276 -9.50 -9.48 14.55
CA PRO A 276 -8.27 -9.07 15.18
C PRO A 276 -7.08 -9.28 14.22
N GLY A 277 -6.11 -8.36 14.25
CA GLY A 277 -4.90 -8.48 13.45
C GLY A 277 -4.03 -9.69 13.84
N ARG A 278 -3.15 -10.13 12.94
CA ARG A 278 -2.26 -11.30 13.09
C ARG A 278 -1.34 -11.25 14.31
N ASP A 279 -1.00 -10.05 14.78
CA ASP A 279 -0.17 -9.82 15.97
C ASP A 279 -0.98 -9.79 17.29
N THR A 280 -2.29 -9.99 17.22
CA THR A 280 -3.16 -10.08 18.38
C THR A 280 -2.89 -11.38 19.16
N PRO A 281 -2.75 -11.34 20.50
CA PRO A 281 -2.54 -12.54 21.30
C PRO A 281 -3.69 -13.55 21.17
N THR A 282 -3.36 -14.84 21.26
CA THR A 282 -4.30 -15.94 21.03
C THR A 282 -5.52 -15.93 21.97
N ASP A 283 -5.37 -15.44 23.20
CA ASP A 283 -6.48 -15.34 24.14
C ASP A 283 -7.53 -14.31 23.70
N TYR A 284 -7.12 -13.23 23.04
CA TYR A 284 -8.02 -12.26 22.43
C TYR A 284 -8.70 -12.82 21.19
N THR A 285 -7.99 -13.54 20.32
CA THR A 285 -8.59 -14.11 19.10
C THR A 285 -9.63 -15.17 19.42
N VAL A 286 -9.35 -16.09 20.36
CA VAL A 286 -10.32 -17.10 20.82
C VAL A 286 -11.57 -16.44 21.42
N ARG A 287 -11.39 -15.42 22.25
CA ARG A 287 -12.52 -14.68 22.83
C ARG A 287 -13.33 -13.94 21.77
N TRP A 288 -12.67 -13.40 20.74
CA TRP A 288 -13.33 -12.69 19.64
C TRP A 288 -14.26 -13.61 18.85
N GLU A 289 -13.79 -14.82 18.52
CA GLU A 289 -14.58 -15.83 17.80
C GLU A 289 -15.84 -16.21 18.56
N GLN A 290 -15.73 -16.37 19.88
CA GLN A 290 -16.83 -16.71 20.79
C GLN A 290 -17.77 -15.53 21.10
N SER A 291 -17.38 -14.30 20.74
CA SER A 291 -18.11 -13.08 21.08
C SER A 291 -19.22 -12.76 20.08
N ASN A 292 -20.34 -12.24 20.58
CA ASN A 292 -21.40 -11.64 19.77
C ASN A 292 -21.02 -10.23 19.26
N PRO A 293 -21.78 -9.60 18.34
CA PRO A 293 -21.40 -8.31 17.74
C PRO A 293 -21.12 -7.19 18.76
N ARG A 294 -21.93 -7.07 19.82
CA ARG A 294 -21.74 -6.04 20.86
C ARG A 294 -20.48 -6.28 21.69
N GLN A 295 -20.18 -7.54 21.99
CA GLN A 295 -18.96 -7.93 22.70
C GLN A 295 -17.72 -7.67 21.84
N ARG A 296 -17.78 -7.95 20.53
CA ARG A 296 -16.70 -7.66 19.58
C ARG A 296 -16.37 -6.17 19.51
N GLU A 297 -17.36 -5.28 19.52
CA GLU A 297 -17.09 -3.83 19.52
C GLU A 297 -16.36 -3.38 20.80
N LYS A 298 -16.77 -3.90 21.96
CA LYS A 298 -16.07 -3.63 23.23
C LYS A 298 -14.64 -4.18 23.22
N MET A 299 -14.44 -5.38 22.66
CA MET A 299 -13.12 -5.98 22.51
C MET A 299 -12.24 -5.19 21.54
N LYS A 300 -12.80 -4.71 20.42
CA LYS A 300 -12.11 -3.86 19.46
C LYS A 300 -11.57 -2.60 20.14
N SER A 301 -12.40 -1.91 20.90
CA SER A 301 -11.96 -0.73 21.67
C SER A 301 -10.80 -1.05 22.63
N ARG A 302 -10.84 -2.22 23.28
CA ARG A 302 -9.76 -2.69 24.16
C ARG A 302 -8.47 -3.01 23.40
N LEU A 303 -8.56 -3.77 22.31
CA LEU A 303 -7.43 -4.10 21.43
C LEU A 303 -6.71 -2.83 20.97
N LEU A 304 -7.47 -1.84 20.49
CA LEU A 304 -6.94 -0.54 20.06
C LEU A 304 -6.23 0.20 21.19
N SER A 305 -6.77 0.17 22.42
CA SER A 305 -6.13 0.82 23.58
C SER A 305 -4.83 0.14 24.01
N GLU A 306 -4.68 -1.15 23.73
CA GLU A 306 -3.47 -1.95 24.01
C GLU A 306 -2.47 -1.94 22.82
N GLY A 307 -2.74 -1.10 21.81
CA GLY A 307 -1.88 -0.89 20.65
C GLY A 307 -1.93 -2.01 19.61
N TYR A 308 -2.96 -2.85 19.64
CA TYR A 308 -3.30 -3.80 18.57
C TYR A 308 -4.25 -3.14 17.57
N THR A 309 -4.55 -3.84 16.48
CA THR A 309 -5.50 -3.37 15.47
C THR A 309 -6.53 -4.41 15.10
N ALA A 310 -7.62 -3.96 14.47
CA ALA A 310 -8.58 -4.81 13.80
C ALA A 310 -8.44 -4.59 12.28
N VAL A 311 -8.61 -5.66 11.52
CA VAL A 311 -8.37 -5.71 10.08
C VAL A 311 -9.52 -6.38 9.36
N TYR A 312 -9.69 -6.07 8.09
CA TYR A 312 -10.47 -6.87 7.16
C TYR A 312 -9.59 -7.98 6.62
N LEU A 313 -9.70 -9.18 7.19
CA LEU A 313 -8.92 -10.34 6.74
C LEU A 313 -9.57 -10.95 5.50
N LEU A 314 -8.84 -10.94 4.38
CA LEU A 314 -9.31 -11.32 3.06
C LEU A 314 -8.64 -12.60 2.59
N GLY A 315 -9.39 -13.46 1.90
CA GLY A 315 -8.85 -14.67 1.31
C GLY A 315 -8.99 -15.93 2.17
N LYS A 316 -9.70 -15.86 3.30
CA LYS A 316 -9.97 -17.04 4.15
C LYS A 316 -10.61 -18.18 3.36
N GLU A 317 -11.43 -17.86 2.36
CA GLU A 317 -12.10 -18.82 1.48
C GLU A 317 -11.14 -19.64 0.61
N PHE A 318 -9.89 -19.22 0.46
CA PHE A 318 -8.88 -19.94 -0.33
C PHE A 318 -7.99 -20.86 0.52
N SER A 319 -7.94 -20.64 1.83
CA SER A 319 -7.07 -21.38 2.76
C SER A 319 -7.36 -22.90 2.83
N SER A 320 -8.52 -23.36 2.37
CA SER A 320 -8.95 -24.76 2.38
C SER A 320 -8.59 -25.56 1.11
N SER A 321 -7.99 -24.93 0.09
CA SER A 321 -7.94 -25.51 -1.27
C SER A 321 -6.66 -26.28 -1.64
N ASN A 322 -5.62 -26.28 -0.79
CA ASN A 322 -4.29 -26.84 -1.14
C ASN A 322 -3.91 -28.15 -0.42
N ALA A 323 -4.82 -28.77 0.32
CA ALA A 323 -4.57 -30.05 0.98
C ALA A 323 -4.83 -31.25 0.04
N GLY A 324 -4.04 -31.40 -1.02
CA GLY A 324 -4.13 -32.60 -1.85
C GLY A 324 -3.29 -32.58 -3.13
N ALA A 325 -1.99 -32.90 -3.03
CA ALA A 325 -1.23 -33.33 -4.20
C ALA A 325 -0.02 -34.19 -3.81
N HIS A 326 -0.26 -35.49 -3.58
CA HIS A 326 0.78 -36.52 -3.60
C HIS A 326 0.43 -37.55 -4.68
N GLY A 327 1.19 -37.56 -5.78
CA GLY A 327 1.22 -38.67 -6.74
C GLY A 327 0.88 -38.28 -8.18
N GLY A 328 1.89 -37.86 -8.96
CA GLY A 328 1.74 -37.75 -10.41
C GLY A 328 2.98 -37.16 -11.10
N HIS A 329 3.53 -37.89 -12.07
CA HIS A 329 4.70 -37.54 -12.89
C HIS A 329 4.42 -36.44 -13.94
N ARG A 330 3.62 -35.43 -13.61
CA ARG A 330 3.39 -34.26 -14.48
C ARG A 330 4.00 -33.02 -13.84
N ARG A 331 4.81 -32.29 -14.61
CA ARG A 331 5.40 -31.02 -14.17
C ARG A 331 4.26 -30.02 -13.96
N THR A 332 4.03 -29.68 -12.70
CA THR A 332 3.05 -28.67 -12.31
C THR A 332 3.51 -27.30 -12.82
N HIS A 333 2.58 -26.53 -13.40
CA HIS A 333 2.85 -25.15 -13.77
C HIS A 333 1.60 -24.29 -13.54
N TRP A 334 1.81 -23.03 -13.22
CA TRP A 334 0.75 -22.05 -13.13
C TRP A 334 0.31 -21.61 -14.52
N ARG A 335 -0.99 -21.67 -14.77
CA ARG A 335 -1.63 -20.85 -15.79
C ARG A 335 -1.99 -19.52 -15.14
N ARG A 336 -1.44 -18.44 -15.68
CA ARG A 336 -1.67 -17.08 -15.18
C ARG A 336 -3.14 -16.72 -15.16
N GLY A 337 -3.53 -15.99 -14.12
CA GLY A 337 -4.82 -15.34 -14.03
C GLY A 337 -4.80 -14.06 -14.87
N HIS A 338 -5.97 -13.49 -15.11
CA HIS A 338 -6.07 -12.16 -15.70
C HIS A 338 -7.36 -11.46 -15.30
N TRP A 339 -7.32 -10.13 -15.33
CA TRP A 339 -8.51 -9.30 -15.28
C TRP A 339 -9.11 -9.17 -16.67
N ARG A 340 -10.43 -9.25 -16.73
CA ARG A 340 -11.21 -9.00 -17.95
C ARG A 340 -12.15 -7.83 -17.73
N ARG A 341 -12.04 -6.82 -18.59
CA ARG A 341 -13.02 -5.75 -18.70
C ARG A 341 -14.21 -6.25 -19.51
N GLN A 342 -15.37 -6.42 -18.88
CA GLN A 342 -16.59 -6.94 -19.52
C GLN A 342 -17.69 -5.88 -19.59
N HIS A 343 -18.15 -5.59 -20.80
CA HIS A 343 -19.33 -4.76 -21.03
C HIS A 343 -20.61 -5.49 -20.62
N HIS A 344 -21.56 -4.76 -20.04
CA HIS A 344 -22.85 -5.28 -19.59
C HIS A 344 -23.91 -4.15 -19.52
N GLY A 345 -25.11 -4.50 -19.07
CA GLY A 345 -26.23 -3.56 -18.96
C GLY A 345 -26.93 -3.29 -20.30
N GLN A 346 -27.92 -2.40 -20.27
CA GLN A 346 -28.68 -2.05 -21.47
C GLN A 346 -27.74 -1.40 -22.51
N ALA A 347 -27.77 -1.91 -23.73
CA ALA A 347 -26.89 -1.48 -24.82
C ALA A 347 -25.37 -1.61 -24.55
N ASN A 348 -24.94 -2.44 -23.58
CA ASN A 348 -23.53 -2.68 -23.25
C ASN A 348 -22.73 -1.41 -22.84
N ILE A 349 -23.42 -0.39 -22.32
CA ILE A 349 -22.81 0.88 -21.93
C ILE A 349 -22.05 0.80 -20.60
N LEU A 350 -22.41 -0.16 -19.73
CA LEU A 350 -21.76 -0.34 -18.44
C LEU A 350 -20.60 -1.30 -18.58
N THR A 351 -19.58 -1.14 -17.74
CA THR A 351 -18.41 -2.03 -17.74
C THR A 351 -18.16 -2.54 -16.33
N LYS A 352 -17.77 -3.81 -16.20
CA LYS A 352 -17.34 -4.41 -14.94
C LYS A 352 -16.00 -5.13 -15.13
N ARG A 353 -15.22 -5.21 -14.07
CA ARG A 353 -13.99 -6.02 -14.05
C ARG A 353 -14.28 -7.39 -13.46
N ILE A 354 -13.77 -8.44 -14.09
CA ILE A 354 -13.90 -9.81 -13.62
C ILE A 354 -12.51 -10.41 -13.46
N TRP A 355 -12.28 -11.02 -12.30
CA TRP A 355 -11.07 -11.78 -12.06
C TRP A 355 -11.20 -13.21 -12.59
N ILE A 356 -10.34 -13.57 -13.54
CA ILE A 356 -10.13 -14.96 -13.93
C ILE A 356 -8.90 -15.43 -13.16
N LYS A 357 -9.13 -16.18 -12.08
CA LYS A 357 -8.09 -16.65 -11.15
C LYS A 357 -7.03 -17.50 -11.86
N PRO A 358 -5.76 -17.44 -11.44
CA PRO A 358 -4.75 -18.39 -11.89
C PRO A 358 -5.14 -19.82 -11.50
N GLN A 359 -4.73 -20.79 -12.31
CA GLN A 359 -4.99 -22.22 -12.08
C GLN A 359 -3.68 -22.99 -12.07
N LEU A 360 -3.51 -23.88 -11.09
CA LEU A 360 -2.39 -24.80 -11.04
C LEU A 360 -2.68 -26.00 -11.96
N ILE A 361 -2.00 -26.08 -13.09
CA ILE A 361 -2.17 -27.17 -14.06
C ILE A 361 -1.25 -28.33 -13.70
N GLY A 362 -1.81 -29.54 -13.72
CA GLY A 362 -1.08 -30.78 -13.45
C GLY A 362 -1.13 -31.25 -12.00
N ALA A 363 -1.85 -30.54 -11.12
CA ALA A 363 -2.11 -30.94 -9.74
C ALA A 363 -3.38 -31.80 -9.56
N SER A 364 -4.24 -31.91 -10.58
CA SER A 364 -5.56 -32.56 -10.48
C SER A 364 -5.61 -34.02 -10.99
N SER A 365 -6.40 -34.82 -10.28
CA SER A 365 -6.94 -36.14 -10.68
C SER A 365 -7.91 -36.00 -11.87
N PRO A 366 -8.13 -37.02 -12.72
CA PRO A 366 -8.98 -36.99 -13.93
C PRO A 366 -10.42 -36.45 -13.83
N ASP A 367 -10.92 -36.12 -12.63
CA ASP A 367 -12.31 -35.66 -12.40
C ASP A 367 -12.47 -34.13 -12.24
N ASP A 368 -11.40 -33.32 -12.30
CA ASP A 368 -11.55 -31.86 -12.26
C ASP A 368 -11.98 -31.28 -13.62
N LEU A 369 -13.23 -30.81 -13.69
CA LEU A 369 -13.77 -30.11 -14.86
C LEU A 369 -13.08 -28.73 -15.05
N PRO A 370 -12.76 -28.33 -16.29
CA PRO A 370 -12.09 -27.07 -16.54
C PRO A 370 -13.06 -25.88 -16.46
N GLY A 371 -12.76 -24.95 -15.55
CA GLY A 371 -13.22 -23.56 -15.63
C GLY A 371 -14.49 -23.26 -14.82
N HIS A 372 -14.33 -22.93 -13.55
CA HIS A 372 -15.36 -22.23 -12.79
C HIS A 372 -15.18 -20.72 -12.97
N ILE A 373 -16.11 -20.09 -13.69
CA ILE A 373 -16.26 -18.64 -13.71
C ILE A 373 -16.92 -18.25 -12.38
N TYR A 374 -16.15 -17.64 -11.49
CA TYR A 374 -16.71 -17.07 -10.27
C TYR A 374 -17.24 -15.68 -10.58
N VAL A 375 -18.56 -15.51 -10.56
CA VAL A 375 -19.18 -14.19 -10.40
C VAL A 375 -19.05 -13.86 -8.91
N VAL A 376 -18.06 -13.05 -8.54
CA VAL A 376 -17.93 -12.55 -7.17
C VAL A 376 -18.89 -11.37 -7.03
N GLY A 377 -19.88 -11.53 -6.15
CA GLY A 377 -20.73 -10.45 -5.61
C GLY A 377 -21.63 -9.69 -6.59
N ASN A 378 -22.85 -10.18 -6.81
CA ASN A 378 -24.00 -9.26 -6.91
C ASN A 378 -25.21 -9.91 -6.23
N PRO A 379 -25.41 -9.73 -4.91
CA PRO A 379 -26.75 -9.76 -4.37
C PRO A 379 -27.36 -8.39 -4.68
N GLU A 380 -28.40 -8.41 -5.48
CA GLU A 380 -29.36 -7.33 -5.73
C GLU A 380 -29.22 -6.12 -4.79
N THR A 381 -28.93 -4.95 -5.36
CA THR A 381 -29.11 -3.66 -4.69
C THR A 381 -30.52 -3.62 -4.09
N PRO A 382 -30.69 -3.53 -2.75
CA PRO A 382 -31.94 -3.07 -2.21
C PRO A 382 -31.99 -1.58 -2.51
N ASP A 383 -32.94 -1.23 -3.36
CA ASP A 383 -33.45 0.12 -3.53
C ASP A 383 -33.60 0.77 -2.16
N THR A 384 -32.78 1.79 -1.87
CA THR A 384 -32.92 2.62 -0.67
C THR A 384 -33.03 4.07 -1.12
N GLN A 385 -34.21 4.37 -1.67
CA GLN A 385 -34.85 5.64 -1.34
C GLN A 385 -35.12 5.65 0.17
N HIS A 386 -34.45 6.54 0.90
CA HIS A 386 -35.04 7.37 1.96
C HIS A 386 -34.07 8.48 2.37
#